data_AF-A0A520A7Z0-F1
#
_entry.id   AF-A0A520A7Z0-F1
#
_cell.length_a   1.000
_cell.length_b   1.000
_cell.length_c   1.000
_cell.angle_alpha   90.00
_cell.angle_beta   90.00
_cell.angle_gamma   90.00
#
_symmetry.space_group_name_H-M   'P 1'
#
loop_
_entity.id
_entity.type
_entity.pdbx_description
1 polymer ?
#
loop_
_entity_poly.entity_id
_entity_poly.type
_entity_poly.pdbx_seq_one_letter_code
_entity_poly.pdbx_strand_id
1 'polypeptide(L)'
;MILIAAIQGGCKKSSLDDYFFMPPEKQYDMAVEGGFNTLTVNQFIRLTKPSLNPGSVPSPISKASVVVNDGRVDIIYRESATIPGLYTGTFRGDPNYNNAYKLTIKYENKTYTAIDTLRQVVNIVDDFLPLSTHINEDQKVDGSIPKHTFGYLNPNKWYISYGDIPFWNPSQFDQNKYYSYTHFLGSPNSLYPLNNLKRSFTLGPEEFIYIFKISL
;
A
#
# COMPACT_ATOMS: atom_id res chain seq x y z
N MET A 1 16.69 34.01 65.77
CA MET A 1 15.49 33.72 64.95
C MET A 1 15.92 33.82 63.50
N ILE A 2 16.27 32.68 62.87
CA ILE A 2 16.76 32.62 61.49
C ILE A 2 15.65 31.97 60.67
N LEU A 3 15.09 32.75 59.74
CA LEU A 3 14.02 32.34 58.84
C LEU A 3 14.67 31.72 57.59
N ILE A 4 14.48 30.42 57.39
CA ILE A 4 14.92 29.70 56.19
C ILE A 4 13.86 29.95 55.11
N ALA A 5 14.19 30.75 54.10
CA ALA A 5 13.36 30.94 52.92
C ALA A 5 13.56 29.74 51.99
N ALA A 6 12.56 28.85 51.92
CA ALA A 6 12.51 27.77 50.95
C ALA A 6 12.22 28.34 49.55
N ILE A 7 13.19 28.24 48.65
CA ILE A 7 13.05 28.62 47.25
C ILE A 7 12.34 27.47 46.53
N GLN A 8 11.01 27.58 46.37
CA GLN A 8 10.26 26.71 45.46
C GLN A 8 10.47 27.20 44.01
N GLY A 9 11.56 26.76 43.39
CA GLY A 9 11.75 26.82 41.94
C GLY A 9 10.94 25.71 41.27
N GLY A 10 9.65 25.94 41.06
CA GLY A 10 8.83 25.06 40.22
C GLY A 10 9.39 25.01 38.80
N CYS A 11 9.80 23.82 38.36
CA CYS A 11 10.09 23.54 36.96
C CYS A 11 8.80 23.81 36.16
N LYS A 12 8.71 24.97 35.51
CA LYS A 12 7.73 25.17 34.44
C LYS A 12 8.11 24.17 33.35
N LYS A 13 7.26 23.18 33.12
CA LYS A 13 7.28 22.38 31.89
C LYS A 13 7.09 23.38 30.76
N SER A 14 8.19 23.80 30.15
CA SER A 14 8.16 24.53 28.90
C SER A 14 7.25 23.73 27.97
N SER A 15 6.23 24.38 27.42
CA SER A 15 5.55 23.87 26.24
C SER A 15 6.64 23.35 25.32
N LEU A 16 6.57 22.08 24.92
CA LEU A 16 7.35 21.60 23.79
C LEU A 16 7.02 22.57 22.67
N ASP A 17 7.94 23.51 22.44
CA ASP A 17 7.74 24.62 21.56
C ASP A 17 7.28 24.08 20.20
N ASP A 18 6.42 24.84 19.54
CA ASP A 18 5.87 24.62 18.20
C ASP A 18 6.95 24.41 17.09
N TYR A 19 8.22 24.30 17.49
CA TYR A 19 9.42 24.11 16.68
C TYR A 19 9.97 22.68 16.67
N PHE A 20 9.39 21.71 17.38
CA PHE A 20 9.91 20.33 17.36
C PHE A 20 9.76 19.63 15.99
N PHE A 21 8.90 20.17 15.12
CA PHE A 21 8.77 19.73 13.73
C PHE A 21 9.34 20.79 12.79
N MET A 22 10.65 21.03 12.86
CA MET A 22 11.32 21.76 11.77
C MET A 22 11.08 20.96 10.48
N PRO A 23 10.55 21.59 9.42
CA PRO A 23 10.32 20.89 8.16
C PRO A 23 11.69 20.42 7.62
N PRO A 24 11.80 19.18 7.13
CA PRO A 24 13.08 18.61 6.71
C PRO A 24 13.71 19.45 5.58
N GLU A 25 15.05 19.53 5.55
CA GLU A 25 15.79 20.25 4.50
C GLU A 25 15.49 19.71 3.09
N LYS A 26 15.16 18.42 2.99
CA LYS A 26 14.70 17.78 1.75
C LYS A 26 13.25 17.37 1.92
N GLN A 27 12.38 18.02 1.17
CA GLN A 27 10.97 17.68 1.07
C GLN A 27 10.73 16.98 -0.26
N TYR A 28 9.95 15.91 -0.21
CA TYR A 28 9.46 15.28 -1.43
C TYR A 28 8.35 16.14 -2.02
N ASP A 29 8.49 16.55 -3.26
CA ASP A 29 7.51 17.39 -3.96
C ASP A 29 6.24 16.61 -4.33
N MET A 30 6.34 15.29 -4.47
CA MET A 30 5.31 14.42 -5.01
C MET A 30 5.40 13.01 -4.39
N ALA A 31 4.24 12.48 -4.00
CA ALA A 31 4.01 11.06 -3.79
C ALA A 31 3.25 10.49 -4.99
N VAL A 32 3.72 9.35 -5.46
CA VAL A 32 3.13 8.61 -6.59
C VAL A 32 2.66 7.26 -6.05
N GLU A 33 1.38 6.96 -6.22
CA GLU A 33 0.78 5.70 -5.80
C GLU A 33 0.08 5.03 -6.98
N GLY A 34 -0.04 3.71 -6.90
CA GLY A 34 -0.60 2.88 -7.97
C GLY A 34 0.45 2.41 -8.95
N GLY A 35 0.01 2.06 -10.14
CA GLY A 35 0.88 1.47 -11.14
C GLY A 35 0.12 0.69 -12.20
N PHE A 36 0.87 -0.15 -12.88
CA PHE A 36 0.38 -0.98 -13.96
C PHE A 36 0.09 -2.39 -13.45
N ASN A 37 -1.06 -2.95 -13.84
CA ASN A 37 -1.44 -4.33 -13.53
C ASN A 37 -2.12 -4.98 -14.74
N THR A 38 -2.19 -6.31 -14.74
CA THR A 38 -2.78 -7.10 -15.84
C THR A 38 -4.19 -7.60 -15.53
N LEU A 39 -4.74 -7.26 -14.36
CA LEU A 39 -6.07 -7.69 -13.93
C LEU A 39 -7.17 -6.84 -14.57
N THR A 40 -6.97 -5.52 -14.63
CA THR A 40 -7.98 -4.57 -15.13
C THR A 40 -7.49 -3.86 -16.38
N VAL A 41 -8.41 -3.55 -17.31
CA VAL A 41 -8.09 -2.73 -18.50
C VAL A 41 -7.73 -1.29 -18.12
N ASN A 42 -8.41 -0.76 -17.11
CA ASN A 42 -8.13 0.56 -16.57
C ASN A 42 -6.98 0.46 -15.57
N GLN A 43 -6.05 1.40 -15.69
CA GLN A 43 -4.87 1.54 -14.84
C GLN A 43 -4.97 2.84 -14.08
N PHE A 44 -4.44 2.88 -12.85
CA PHE A 44 -4.63 4.02 -11.97
C PHE A 44 -3.30 4.45 -11.35
N ILE A 45 -3.05 5.75 -11.41
CA ILE A 45 -1.94 6.41 -10.72
C ILE A 45 -2.53 7.58 -9.95
N ARG A 46 -2.23 7.69 -8.65
CA ARG A 46 -2.57 8.85 -7.83
C ARG A 46 -1.33 9.69 -7.58
N LEU A 47 -1.45 10.99 -7.83
CA LEU A 47 -0.42 11.97 -7.54
C LEU A 47 -0.88 12.87 -6.40
N THR A 48 -0.09 12.95 -5.33
CA THR A 48 -0.34 13.85 -4.21
C THR A 48 0.92 14.60 -3.82
N LYS A 49 0.73 15.78 -3.23
CA LYS A 49 1.76 16.51 -2.52
C LYS A 49 1.79 15.99 -1.07
N PRO A 50 2.93 15.45 -0.60
CA PRO A 50 3.05 14.94 0.76
C PRO A 50 2.66 15.99 1.80
N SER A 51 2.03 15.53 2.88
CA SER A 51 1.68 16.39 4.00
C SER A 51 2.80 16.42 5.03
N LEU A 52 3.17 17.61 5.51
CA LEU A 52 4.25 17.79 6.50
C LEU A 52 3.74 17.80 7.95
N ASN A 53 2.42 17.87 8.14
CA ASN A 53 1.82 17.90 9.48
C ASN A 53 1.18 16.53 9.80
N PRO A 54 1.31 16.06 11.06
CA PRO A 54 0.59 14.87 11.49
C PRO A 54 -0.93 15.04 11.35
N GLY A 55 -1.60 14.08 10.72
CA GLY A 55 -3.06 14.05 10.59
C GLY A 55 -3.64 14.87 9.43
N SER A 56 -2.84 15.65 8.70
CA SER A 56 -3.31 16.31 7.49
C SER A 56 -3.29 15.37 6.28
N VAL A 57 -4.30 15.51 5.43
CA VAL A 57 -4.44 14.70 4.21
C VAL A 57 -3.50 15.25 3.12
N PRO A 58 -2.78 14.40 2.39
CA PRO A 58 -2.02 14.81 1.20
C PRO A 58 -2.92 15.55 0.20
N SER A 59 -2.40 16.63 -0.39
CA SER A 59 -3.18 17.41 -1.37
C SER A 59 -3.03 16.79 -2.77
N PRO A 60 -4.10 16.72 -3.58
CA PRO A 60 -4.00 16.15 -4.93
C PRO A 60 -3.15 17.02 -5.87
N ILE A 61 -2.43 16.39 -6.79
CA ILE A 61 -1.70 17.07 -7.87
C ILE A 61 -2.46 16.94 -9.18
N SER A 62 -3.06 18.04 -9.61
CA SER A 62 -3.83 18.14 -10.86
C SER A 62 -3.02 18.71 -12.02
N LYS A 63 -3.49 18.48 -13.26
CA LYS A 63 -2.91 19.01 -14.50
C LYS A 63 -1.47 18.54 -14.78
N ALA A 64 -1.06 17.41 -14.24
CA ALA A 64 0.18 16.76 -14.64
C ALA A 64 -0.01 16.00 -15.96
N SER A 65 1.06 15.86 -16.74
CA SER A 65 1.11 14.87 -17.82
C SER A 65 1.70 13.58 -17.26
N VAL A 66 0.95 12.49 -17.35
CA VAL A 66 1.35 11.18 -16.80
C VAL A 66 1.33 10.14 -17.92
N VAL A 67 2.49 9.52 -18.16
CA VAL A 67 2.67 8.50 -19.19
C VAL A 67 3.44 7.32 -18.62
N VAL A 68 2.97 6.10 -18.89
CA VAL A 68 3.74 4.87 -18.67
C VAL A 68 4.07 4.26 -20.01
N ASN A 69 5.35 4.08 -20.29
CA ASN A 69 5.81 3.32 -21.45
C ASN A 69 6.09 1.88 -21.02
N ASP A 70 5.50 0.90 -21.70
CA ASP A 70 5.67 -0.53 -21.40
C ASP A 70 6.90 -1.17 -22.09
N GLY A 71 7.77 -0.34 -22.68
CA GLY A 71 8.88 -0.75 -23.55
C GLY A 71 8.50 -0.82 -25.02
N ARG A 72 7.22 -0.66 -25.38
CA ARG A 72 6.72 -0.72 -26.76
C ARG A 72 5.88 0.50 -27.12
N VAL A 73 4.94 0.87 -26.26
CA VAL A 73 3.96 1.92 -26.51
C VAL A 73 3.78 2.82 -25.27
N ASP A 74 3.40 4.06 -25.52
CA ASP A 74 3.05 5.02 -24.48
C ASP A 74 1.58 4.85 -24.07
N ILE A 75 1.37 4.60 -22.78
CA ILE A 75 0.06 4.56 -22.14
C ILE A 75 -0.15 5.91 -21.47
N ILE A 76 -1.06 6.70 -22.02
CA ILE A 76 -1.38 8.05 -21.53
C ILE A 76 -2.42 7.95 -20.43
N TYR A 77 -2.13 8.50 -19.26
CA TYR A 77 -3.07 8.58 -18.15
C TYR A 77 -3.68 9.98 -18.12
N ARG A 78 -5.01 10.03 -18.05
CA ARG A 78 -5.78 11.27 -18.00
C ARG A 78 -6.33 11.48 -16.61
N GLU A 79 -6.25 12.70 -16.10
CA GLU A 79 -6.83 13.04 -14.81
C GLU A 79 -8.34 12.77 -14.82
N SER A 80 -8.85 12.19 -13.73
CA SER A 80 -10.27 11.96 -13.51
C SER A 80 -11.00 13.29 -13.36
N ALA A 81 -12.14 13.42 -14.05
CA ALA A 81 -12.98 14.61 -13.94
C ALA A 81 -13.63 14.78 -12.56
N THR A 82 -13.74 13.70 -11.78
CA THR A 82 -14.46 13.68 -10.49
C THR A 82 -13.55 13.56 -9.28
N ILE A 83 -12.31 13.06 -9.45
CA ILE A 83 -11.37 12.82 -8.35
C ILE A 83 -10.04 13.51 -8.71
N PRO A 84 -9.78 14.71 -8.18
CA PRO A 84 -8.52 15.41 -8.43
C PRO A 84 -7.30 14.58 -8.03
N GLY A 85 -6.25 14.63 -8.85
CA GLY A 85 -5.00 13.89 -8.61
C GLY A 85 -5.06 12.40 -8.93
N LEU A 86 -6.22 11.84 -9.28
CA LEU A 86 -6.34 10.49 -9.82
C LEU A 86 -6.20 10.51 -11.33
N TYR A 87 -5.25 9.77 -11.87
CA TYR A 87 -5.02 9.63 -13.30
C TYR A 87 -5.35 8.21 -13.75
N THR A 88 -6.10 8.09 -14.83
CA THR A 88 -6.57 6.82 -15.38
C THR A 88 -6.01 6.61 -16.78
N GLY A 89 -5.33 5.49 -16.97
CA GLY A 89 -4.88 4.99 -18.28
C GLY A 89 -5.73 3.80 -18.73
N THR A 90 -5.70 3.49 -20.02
CA THR A 90 -6.36 2.31 -20.59
C THR A 90 -5.34 1.50 -21.36
N PHE A 91 -5.26 0.20 -21.08
CA PHE A 91 -4.38 -0.72 -21.81
C PHE A 91 -5.14 -2.00 -22.18
N ARG A 92 -5.00 -2.41 -23.45
CA ARG A 92 -5.62 -3.63 -24.00
C ARG A 92 -4.62 -4.49 -24.78
N GLY A 93 -3.33 -4.18 -24.69
CA GLY A 93 -2.27 -4.95 -25.35
C GLY A 93 -1.83 -6.16 -24.54
N ASP A 94 -0.88 -6.90 -25.08
CA ASP A 94 -0.20 -7.96 -24.35
C ASP A 94 0.80 -7.35 -23.34
N PRO A 95 0.78 -7.76 -22.07
CA PRO A 95 1.73 -7.27 -21.08
C PRO A 95 3.16 -7.66 -21.43
N ASN A 96 4.09 -6.73 -21.25
CA ASN A 96 5.51 -6.94 -21.49
C ASN A 96 6.19 -7.48 -20.23
N TYR A 97 5.84 -8.72 -19.83
CA TYR A 97 6.35 -9.31 -18.59
C TYR A 97 7.87 -9.34 -18.52
N ASN A 98 8.39 -9.19 -17.30
CA ASN A 98 9.81 -9.21 -16.93
C ASN A 98 10.66 -8.15 -17.67
N ASN A 99 10.01 -7.14 -18.23
CA ASN A 99 10.65 -6.00 -18.87
C ASN A 99 10.36 -4.70 -18.12
N ALA A 100 11.18 -3.69 -18.40
CA ALA A 100 11.10 -2.38 -17.77
C ALA A 100 9.89 -1.58 -18.29
N TYR A 101 9.10 -1.07 -17.35
CA TYR A 101 8.05 -0.09 -17.53
C TYR A 101 8.57 1.25 -17.01
N LYS A 102 8.49 2.30 -17.84
CA LYS A 102 8.96 3.63 -17.50
C LYS A 102 7.79 4.57 -17.26
N LEU A 103 7.65 5.05 -16.04
CA LEU A 103 6.77 6.17 -15.70
C LEU A 103 7.48 7.49 -16.00
N THR A 104 6.76 8.42 -16.62
CA THR A 104 7.18 9.80 -16.84
C THR A 104 6.05 10.75 -16.43
N ILE A 105 6.34 11.66 -15.52
CA ILE A 105 5.41 12.68 -15.03
C ILE A 105 6.00 14.06 -15.32
N LYS A 106 5.22 14.94 -15.97
CA LYS A 106 5.58 16.36 -16.14
C LYS A 106 4.61 17.22 -15.34
N TYR A 107 5.15 18.02 -14.43
CA TYR A 107 4.38 18.90 -13.54
C TYR A 107 5.23 20.09 -13.13
N GLU A 108 4.67 21.31 -13.17
CA GLU A 108 5.36 22.56 -12.79
C GLU A 108 6.77 22.72 -13.38
N ASN A 109 6.91 22.50 -14.70
CA ASN A 109 8.18 22.54 -15.44
C ASN A 109 9.25 21.53 -14.97
N LYS A 110 8.92 20.60 -14.08
CA LYS A 110 9.76 19.48 -13.68
C LYS A 110 9.34 18.21 -14.40
N THR A 111 10.31 17.34 -14.67
CA THR A 111 10.07 15.99 -15.21
C THR A 111 10.57 14.97 -14.19
N TYR A 112 9.68 14.06 -13.79
CA TYR A 112 9.97 12.96 -12.89
C TYR A 112 9.90 11.66 -13.68
N THR A 113 10.82 10.74 -13.39
CA THR A 113 10.83 9.43 -14.05
C THR A 113 11.06 8.34 -13.03
N ALA A 114 10.35 7.23 -13.18
CA ALA A 114 10.59 6.00 -12.44
C ALA A 114 10.60 4.83 -13.42
N ILE A 115 11.36 3.79 -13.08
CA ILE A 115 11.41 2.55 -13.85
C ILE A 115 11.12 1.41 -12.88
N ASP A 116 10.19 0.54 -13.26
CA ASP A 116 9.86 -0.67 -12.53
C ASP A 116 9.66 -1.83 -13.51
N THR A 117 9.61 -3.06 -13.03
CA THR A 117 9.46 -4.26 -13.85
C THR A 117 8.11 -4.92 -13.59
N LEU A 118 7.30 -5.10 -14.62
CA LEU A 118 6.09 -5.91 -14.51
C LEU A 118 6.46 -7.38 -14.46
N ARG A 119 6.57 -7.95 -13.26
CA ARG A 119 6.88 -9.37 -13.10
C ARG A 119 5.73 -10.24 -13.60
N GLN A 120 6.07 -11.36 -14.21
CA GLN A 120 5.09 -12.37 -14.58
C GLN A 120 4.36 -12.90 -13.34
N VAL A 121 3.04 -13.02 -13.44
CA VAL A 121 2.23 -13.62 -12.38
C VAL A 121 2.49 -15.13 -12.37
N VAL A 122 3.10 -15.61 -11.30
CA VAL A 122 3.17 -17.05 -11.00
C VAL A 122 1.80 -17.49 -10.48
N ASN A 123 1.33 -18.64 -10.97
CA ASN A 123 0.03 -19.17 -10.57
C ASN A 123 0.01 -19.41 -9.06
N ILE A 124 -1.13 -19.10 -8.44
CA ILE A 124 -1.28 -19.13 -6.99
C ILE A 124 -1.23 -20.55 -6.43
N VAL A 125 -1.56 -21.57 -7.24
CA VAL A 125 -1.43 -22.99 -6.87
C VAL A 125 0.03 -23.43 -6.75
N ASP A 126 0.94 -22.76 -7.44
CA ASP A 126 2.38 -23.03 -7.35
C ASP A 126 3.05 -22.21 -6.23
N ASP A 127 2.28 -21.34 -5.57
CA ASP A 127 2.74 -20.46 -4.51
C ASP A 127 2.13 -20.88 -3.16
N PHE A 128 2.88 -20.66 -2.08
CA PHE A 128 2.32 -20.93 -0.76
C PHE A 128 1.30 -19.84 -0.41
N LEU A 129 0.04 -20.24 -0.25
CA LEU A 129 -1.02 -19.35 0.19
C LEU A 129 -0.86 -18.99 1.68
N PRO A 130 -0.89 -17.70 2.07
CA PRO A 130 -0.80 -17.29 3.46
C PRO A 130 -2.14 -17.48 4.20
N LEU A 131 -2.74 -18.66 4.09
CA LEU A 131 -3.97 -19.05 4.78
C LEU A 131 -3.94 -20.53 5.14
N SER A 132 -4.65 -20.86 6.22
CA SER A 132 -4.90 -22.24 6.64
C SER A 132 -6.40 -22.45 6.74
N THR A 133 -6.90 -23.61 6.34
CA THR A 133 -8.32 -23.97 6.39
C THR A 133 -8.51 -25.37 6.94
N HIS A 134 -9.62 -25.59 7.62
CA HIS A 134 -10.08 -26.92 8.02
C HIS A 134 -11.61 -26.94 8.06
N ILE A 135 -12.18 -28.14 7.89
CA ILE A 135 -13.63 -28.34 8.00
C ILE A 135 -13.96 -28.60 9.46
N ASN A 136 -14.97 -27.91 9.99
CA ASN A 136 -15.45 -28.10 11.35
C ASN A 136 -16.63 -29.07 11.43
N GLU A 137 -17.12 -29.33 12.65
CA GLU A 137 -18.21 -30.28 12.91
C GLU A 137 -19.52 -29.92 12.21
N ASP A 138 -19.76 -28.64 11.94
CA ASP A 138 -20.93 -28.11 11.23
C ASP A 138 -20.79 -28.18 9.69
N GLN A 139 -19.78 -28.87 9.17
CA GLN A 139 -19.42 -28.92 7.74
C GLN A 139 -19.12 -27.53 7.13
N LYS A 140 -18.73 -26.57 7.96
CA LYS A 140 -18.25 -25.25 7.52
C LYS A 140 -16.74 -25.22 7.43
N VAL A 141 -16.21 -24.27 6.67
CA VAL A 141 -14.77 -24.07 6.51
C VAL A 141 -14.31 -22.98 7.45
N ASP A 142 -13.54 -23.37 8.47
CA ASP A 142 -12.86 -22.45 9.36
C ASP A 142 -11.47 -22.14 8.80
N GLY A 143 -11.18 -20.86 8.63
CA GLY A 143 -9.91 -20.39 8.09
C GLY A 143 -9.20 -19.39 8.97
N SER A 144 -7.88 -19.34 8.84
CA SER A 144 -7.03 -18.36 9.49
C SER A 144 -5.99 -17.79 8.52
N ILE A 145 -5.87 -16.47 8.52
CA ILE A 145 -5.00 -15.69 7.66
C ILE A 145 -4.04 -14.88 8.54
N PRO A 146 -2.75 -15.25 8.62
CA PRO A 146 -1.73 -14.44 9.27
C PRO A 146 -1.60 -13.07 8.62
N LYS A 147 -1.32 -12.03 9.42
CA LYS A 147 -1.06 -10.68 8.90
C LYS A 147 0.33 -10.59 8.27
N HIS A 148 1.30 -11.29 8.85
CA HIS A 148 2.69 -11.31 8.39
C HIS A 148 3.20 -12.75 8.41
N THR A 149 3.80 -13.18 7.30
CA THR A 149 4.45 -14.48 7.17
C THR A 149 5.85 -14.27 6.58
N PHE A 150 6.82 -15.05 7.01
CA PHE A 150 8.26 -14.81 6.77
C PHE A 150 8.92 -16.01 6.10
N GLY A 151 10.04 -15.78 5.41
CA GLY A 151 10.84 -16.82 4.75
C GLY A 151 10.36 -17.23 3.34
N TYR A 152 9.66 -16.34 2.63
CA TYR A 152 9.18 -16.61 1.27
C TYR A 152 10.24 -16.23 0.23
N LEU A 153 10.24 -16.85 -0.95
CA LEU A 153 11.15 -16.45 -2.03
C LEU A 153 10.84 -15.04 -2.55
N ASN A 154 9.55 -14.68 -2.62
CA ASN A 154 9.08 -13.41 -3.14
C ASN A 154 8.24 -12.67 -2.08
N PRO A 155 8.56 -11.40 -1.76
CA PRO A 155 7.69 -10.59 -0.93
C PRO A 155 6.42 -10.23 -1.70
N ASN A 156 5.27 -10.38 -1.06
CA ASN A 156 3.98 -10.07 -1.66
C ASN A 156 3.05 -9.43 -0.65
N LYS A 157 2.16 -8.58 -1.16
CA LYS A 157 1.00 -8.04 -0.47
C LYS A 157 -0.23 -8.79 -0.96
N TRP A 158 -1.00 -9.32 -0.04
CA TRP A 158 -2.16 -10.18 -0.31
C TRP A 158 -3.41 -9.46 0.15
N TYR A 159 -4.44 -9.41 -0.68
CA TYR A 159 -5.77 -8.98 -0.28
C TYR A 159 -6.72 -10.16 -0.44
N ILE A 160 -7.36 -10.57 0.66
CA ILE A 160 -8.22 -11.74 0.70
C ILE A 160 -9.62 -11.26 1.10
N SER A 161 -10.56 -11.36 0.17
CA SER A 161 -11.96 -10.94 0.29
C SER A 161 -12.84 -12.17 0.46
N TYR A 162 -13.72 -12.11 1.44
CA TYR A 162 -14.70 -13.13 1.81
C TYR A 162 -15.80 -12.46 2.64
N GLY A 163 -17.03 -13.00 2.59
CA GLY A 163 -18.18 -12.42 3.28
C GLY A 163 -18.35 -10.93 2.98
N ASP A 164 -18.39 -10.10 4.02
CA ASP A 164 -18.58 -8.64 3.93
C ASP A 164 -17.32 -7.84 3.56
N ILE A 165 -16.16 -8.50 3.37
CA ILE A 165 -14.93 -7.79 2.99
C ILE A 165 -15.04 -7.38 1.53
N PRO A 166 -14.95 -6.08 1.20
CA PRO A 166 -15.13 -5.60 -0.16
C PRO A 166 -14.05 -6.15 -1.08
N PHE A 167 -14.38 -6.29 -2.36
CA PHE A 167 -13.41 -6.63 -3.41
C PHE A 167 -12.25 -5.63 -3.45
N TRP A 168 -11.07 -6.13 -3.80
CA TRP A 168 -9.93 -5.25 -4.01
C TRP A 168 -10.17 -4.34 -5.21
N ASN A 169 -9.88 -3.05 -5.05
CA ASN A 169 -10.03 -2.06 -6.10
C ASN A 169 -8.70 -1.33 -6.34
N PRO A 170 -8.10 -1.43 -7.55
CA PRO A 170 -6.83 -0.80 -7.87
C PRO A 170 -6.87 0.74 -7.85
N SER A 171 -8.05 1.38 -7.85
CA SER A 171 -8.18 2.84 -7.74
C SER A 171 -8.29 3.35 -6.30
N GLN A 172 -8.38 2.46 -5.31
CA GLN A 172 -8.49 2.81 -3.90
C GLN A 172 -7.15 2.65 -3.18
N PHE A 173 -6.45 3.76 -3.02
CA PHE A 173 -5.11 3.81 -2.43
C PHE A 173 -5.10 3.93 -0.91
N ASP A 174 -6.16 4.49 -0.31
CA ASP A 174 -6.23 4.73 1.14
C ASP A 174 -6.63 3.49 1.96
N GLN A 175 -6.88 2.36 1.29
CA GLN A 175 -7.21 1.12 1.96
C GLN A 175 -5.94 0.51 2.57
N ASN A 176 -5.88 0.47 3.89
CA ASN A 176 -4.83 -0.21 4.66
C ASN A 176 -5.32 -1.49 5.36
N LYS A 177 -6.64 -1.70 5.37
CA LYS A 177 -7.31 -2.85 6.00
C LYS A 177 -7.24 -4.08 5.11
N TYR A 178 -7.37 -5.26 5.73
CA TYR A 178 -7.52 -6.56 5.06
C TYR A 178 -6.36 -7.08 4.21
N TYR A 179 -5.22 -6.38 4.22
CA TYR A 179 -3.99 -6.90 3.63
C TYR A 179 -3.24 -7.86 4.56
N SER A 180 -2.59 -8.85 3.98
CA SER A 180 -1.58 -9.70 4.61
C SER A 180 -0.28 -9.61 3.81
N TYR A 181 0.85 -9.90 4.45
CA TYR A 181 2.18 -9.67 3.86
C TYR A 181 3.03 -10.91 4.00
N THR A 182 3.67 -11.31 2.90
CA THR A 182 4.76 -12.29 2.91
C THR A 182 6.08 -11.57 2.74
N HIS A 183 7.07 -11.97 3.52
CA HIS A 183 8.39 -11.34 3.57
C HIS A 183 9.46 -12.34 3.14
N PHE A 184 10.50 -11.82 2.49
CA PHE A 184 11.65 -12.63 2.09
C PHE A 184 12.51 -13.05 3.29
N LEU A 185 12.74 -12.12 4.20
CA LEU A 185 13.56 -12.35 5.39
C LEU A 185 12.83 -13.23 6.40
N GLY A 186 13.61 -13.91 7.25
CA GLY A 186 13.11 -14.67 8.39
C GLY A 186 12.38 -13.80 9.42
N SER A 187 11.60 -14.44 10.29
CA SER A 187 10.83 -13.73 11.31
C SER A 187 11.74 -12.94 12.26
N PRO A 188 11.48 -11.65 12.50
CA PRO A 188 12.27 -10.85 13.42
C PRO A 188 11.97 -11.27 14.87
N ASN A 189 12.66 -12.27 15.41
CA ASN A 189 12.48 -12.81 16.78
C ASN A 189 11.07 -13.40 17.06
N SER A 190 11.00 -14.57 17.68
CA SER A 190 9.75 -15.29 17.96
C SER A 190 8.77 -14.54 18.87
N LEU A 191 9.26 -13.60 19.69
CA LEU A 191 8.43 -12.76 20.57
C LEU A 191 7.83 -11.52 19.89
N TYR A 192 8.02 -11.36 18.59
CA TYR A 192 7.61 -10.14 17.91
C TYR A 192 6.09 -10.07 17.76
N PRO A 193 5.43 -8.98 18.22
CA PRO A 193 3.97 -8.89 18.29
C PRO A 193 3.25 -9.11 16.95
N LEU A 194 3.92 -8.79 15.83
CA LEU A 194 3.33 -8.93 14.50
C LEU A 194 3.08 -10.39 14.07
N ASN A 195 3.80 -11.36 14.66
CA ASN A 195 3.61 -12.78 14.35
C ASN A 195 2.24 -13.31 14.85
N ASN A 196 1.65 -12.65 15.86
CA ASN A 196 0.39 -13.08 16.46
C ASN A 196 -0.85 -12.45 15.81
N LEU A 197 -0.65 -11.47 14.92
CA LEU A 197 -1.75 -10.81 14.23
C LEU A 197 -2.29 -11.74 13.14
N LYS A 198 -3.56 -12.13 13.28
CA LYS A 198 -4.27 -12.97 12.31
C LYS A 198 -5.73 -12.57 12.22
N ARG A 199 -6.36 -12.92 11.11
CA ARG A 199 -7.81 -12.90 10.94
C ARG A 199 -8.31 -14.33 10.88
N SER A 200 -9.49 -14.57 11.44
CA SER A 200 -10.18 -15.84 11.29
C SER A 200 -11.52 -15.62 10.60
N PHE A 201 -12.01 -16.65 9.94
CA PHE A 201 -13.31 -16.65 9.29
C PHE A 201 -13.92 -18.05 9.36
N THR A 202 -15.24 -18.09 9.23
CA THR A 202 -16.02 -19.32 9.07
C THR A 202 -16.93 -19.10 7.88
N LEU A 203 -16.82 -19.97 6.88
CA LEU A 203 -17.58 -19.87 5.64
C LEU A 203 -18.40 -21.13 5.41
N GLY A 204 -19.56 -20.97 4.80
CA GLY A 204 -20.37 -22.06 4.28
C GLY A 204 -19.70 -22.75 3.08
N PRO A 205 -20.16 -23.96 2.71
CA PRO A 205 -19.56 -24.77 1.64
C PRO A 205 -19.64 -24.11 0.25
N GLU A 206 -20.62 -23.23 0.03
CA GLU A 206 -20.85 -22.53 -1.25
C GLU A 206 -20.28 -21.10 -1.27
N GLU A 207 -19.64 -20.66 -0.20
CA GLU A 207 -19.07 -19.30 -0.13
C GLU A 207 -17.67 -19.25 -0.74
N PHE A 208 -17.40 -18.20 -1.50
CA PHE A 208 -16.14 -18.02 -2.22
C PHE A 208 -15.18 -17.09 -1.50
N ILE A 209 -13.89 -17.38 -1.63
CA ILE A 209 -12.80 -16.49 -1.24
C ILE A 209 -12.13 -15.97 -2.52
N TYR A 210 -11.96 -14.66 -2.60
CA TYR A 210 -11.24 -13.99 -3.68
C TYR A 210 -9.87 -13.55 -3.17
N ILE A 211 -8.80 -14.07 -3.80
CA ILE A 211 -7.43 -13.81 -3.41
C ILE A 211 -6.75 -12.95 -4.48
N PHE A 212 -6.28 -11.77 -4.08
CA PHE A 212 -5.52 -10.85 -4.91
C PHE A 212 -4.08 -10.82 -4.42
N LYS A 213 -3.16 -11.18 -5.32
CA LYS A 213 -1.71 -11.14 -5.08
C LYS A 213 -1.14 -9.88 -5.74
N ILE A 214 -0.47 -9.06 -4.95
CA ILE A 214 0.16 -7.82 -5.37
C ILE A 214 1.65 -7.94 -5.08
N SER A 215 2.48 -7.82 -6.11
CA SER A 215 3.95 -7.88 -5.94
C SER A 215 4.44 -6.65 -5.17
N LEU A 216 5.43 -6.85 -4.29
CA LEU A 216 6.16 -5.79 -3.58
C LEU A 216 7.56 -5.58 -4.17
#